data_AF-A0A1M4M4E1-F1
#
_entry.id   AF-A0A1M4M4E1-F1
#
_cell.length_a   1.000
_cell.length_b   1.000
_cell.length_c   1.000
_cell.angle_alpha   90.00
_cell.angle_beta   90.00
_cell.angle_gamma   90.00
#
_symmetry.space_group_name_H-M   'P 1'
#
loop_
_entity.id
_entity.type
_entity.pdbx_description
1 polymer ?
#
loop_
_entity_poly.entity_id
_entity_poly.type
_entity_poly.pdbx_seq_one_letter_code
_entity_poly.pdbx_strand_id
1 'polypeptide(L)' 'MIQPNFVETEKEILISLVQRYKAQDTLNPDLVLTEEGLNHIMDIIELAVELKQRAGYEKVVNTDFTKKAMENIE' A
#
# COMPACT_ATOMS: atom_id res chain seq x y z
N MET A 1 -7.83 6.60 -16.08
CA MET A 1 -9.09 6.91 -15.35
C MET A 1 -9.61 5.62 -14.72
N ILE A 2 -9.92 5.61 -13.42
CA ILE A 2 -10.33 4.37 -12.71
C ILE A 2 -11.84 4.12 -12.70
N GLN A 3 -12.65 5.14 -13.03
CA GLN A 3 -14.12 5.10 -13.02
C GLN A 3 -14.77 3.86 -13.66
N PRO A 4 -14.28 3.31 -14.80
CA PRO A 4 -14.90 2.13 -15.41
C PRO A 4 -14.90 0.89 -14.52
N ASN A 5 -13.99 0.81 -13.55
CA ASN A 5 -13.91 -0.31 -12.60
C ASN A 5 -14.82 -0.12 -11.37
N PHE A 6 -15.44 1.06 -11.22
CA PHE A 6 -16.27 1.45 -10.07
C PHE A 6 -17.63 1.96 -10.56
N VAL A 7 -18.33 1.13 -11.35
CA VAL A 7 -19.59 1.50 -12.03
C VAL A 7 -20.72 1.88 -11.07
N GLU A 8 -20.72 1.35 -9.85
CA GLU A 8 -21.72 1.63 -8.82
C GLU A 8 -21.36 2.83 -7.93
N THR A 9 -20.17 3.42 -8.12
CA THR A 9 -19.70 4.54 -7.30
C THR A 9 -19.77 5.85 -8.05
N GLU A 10 -20.45 6.83 -7.46
CA GLU A 10 -20.51 8.19 -7.99
C GLU A 10 -19.11 8.80 -8.14
N LYS A 11 -18.91 9.56 -9.20
CA LYS A 11 -17.60 10.14 -9.57
C LYS A 11 -17.09 11.07 -8.47
N GLU A 12 -17.98 11.82 -7.84
CA GLU A 12 -17.70 12.78 -6.76
C GLU A 12 -17.16 12.07 -5.51
N ILE A 13 -17.70 10.89 -5.20
CA ILE A 13 -17.20 10.03 -4.11
C ILE A 13 -15.79 9.54 -4.42
N LEU A 14 -15.55 9.08 -5.66
CA LEU A 14 -14.22 8.62 -6.07
C LEU A 14 -13.18 9.75 -6.03
N ILE A 15 -13.54 10.97 -6.46
CA ILE A 15 -12.66 12.15 -6.38
C ILE A 15 -12.31 12.44 -4.92
N SER A 16 -13.32 12.47 -4.04
CA SER A 16 -13.12 12.71 -2.61
C SER A 16 -12.22 11.66 -1.96
N LEU A 17 -12.39 10.39 -2.36
CA LEU A 17 -11.56 9.28 -1.90
C LEU A 17 -10.11 9.46 -2.32
N VAL A 18 -9.86 9.72 -3.61
CA VAL A 18 -8.51 9.91 -4.16
C VAL A 18 -7.82 11.12 -3.51
N GLN A 19 -8.55 12.23 -3.32
CA GLN A 19 -8.01 13.41 -2.64
C GLN A 19 -7.61 13.12 -1.20
N ARG A 20 -8.44 12.36 -0.46
CA ARG A 20 -8.13 11.96 0.92
C ARG A 20 -6.87 11.10 1.00
N TYR A 21 -6.76 10.05 0.19
CA TYR A 21 -5.57 9.19 0.17
C TYR A 21 -4.30 9.95 -0.27
N LYS A 22 -4.43 10.89 -1.20
CA LYS A 22 -3.32 11.79 -1.59
C LYS A 22 -2.90 12.70 -0.45
N ALA A 23 -3.85 13.28 0.29
CA ALA A 23 -3.56 14.17 1.42
C ALA A 23 -2.96 13.44 2.63
N GLN A 24 -3.25 12.14 2.77
CA GLN A 24 -2.71 11.30 3.83
C GLN A 24 -1.28 10.85 3.57
N ASP A 25 -0.73 11.08 2.37
CA ASP A 25 0.61 10.61 1.96
C ASP A 25 0.82 9.09 2.18
N THR A 26 -0.29 8.34 2.18
CA THR A 26 -0.30 6.88 2.37
C THR A 26 -0.11 6.13 1.05
N LEU A 27 0.01 6.85 -0.07
CA LEU A 27 0.25 6.24 -1.35
C LEU A 27 1.73 5.87 -1.42
N ASN A 28 2.06 4.59 -1.38
CA ASN A 28 3.44 4.14 -1.52
C ASN A 28 3.97 4.63 -2.89
N PRO A 29 5.04 5.45 -2.93
CA PRO A 29 5.60 5.94 -4.19
C PRO A 29 6.17 4.81 -5.05
N ASP A 30 6.62 3.73 -4.40
CA ASP A 30 7.28 2.62 -5.07
C ASP A 30 6.51 1.31 -4.84
N LEU A 31 6.64 0.39 -5.79
CA LEU A 31 6.12 -0.97 -5.67
C LEU A 31 6.92 -1.82 -4.66
N VAL A 32 7.93 -1.24 -4.01
CA VAL A 32 8.80 -1.91 -3.05
C VAL A 32 8.24 -1.67 -1.65
N LEU A 33 7.85 -2.75 -0.97
CA LEU A 33 7.61 -2.69 0.47
C LEU A 33 8.97 -2.66 1.17
N THR A 34 9.36 -1.52 1.73
CA THR A 34 10.61 -1.37 2.48
C THR A 34 10.49 -1.96 3.89
N GLU A 35 11.63 -2.16 4.56
CA GLU A 35 11.65 -2.61 5.96
C GLU A 35 10.95 -1.60 6.89
N GLU A 36 11.16 -0.31 6.65
CA GLU A 36 10.45 0.76 7.35
C GLU A 36 8.93 0.69 7.13
N GLY A 37 8.49 0.47 5.88
CA GLY A 37 7.07 0.30 5.57
C GLY A 37 6.46 -0.91 6.25
N LEU A 38 7.18 -2.04 6.29
CA LEU A 38 6.73 -3.22 7.03
C LEU A 38 6.63 -2.94 8.54
N ASN A 39 7.62 -2.26 9.12
CA ASN A 39 7.59 -1.87 10.53
C ASN A 39 6.38 -0.98 10.84
N HIS A 40 6.08 -0.01 9.99
CA HIS A 40 4.92 0.86 10.15
C HIS A 40 3.59 0.09 10.12
N ILE A 41 3.47 -0.90 9.21
CA ILE A 41 2.29 -1.78 9.17
C ILE A 41 2.17 -2.59 10.46
N MET A 42 3.28 -3.14 10.96
CA MET A 42 3.28 -3.89 12.23
C MET A 42 2.91 -3.00 13.42
N ASP A 43 3.34 -1.74 13.44
CA ASP A 43 2.94 -0.77 14.47
C ASP A 43 1.43 -0.52 14.46
N ILE A 44 0.82 -0.35 13.28
CA ILE A 44 -0.63 -0.18 13.13
C ILE A 44 -1.39 -1.42 13.64
N ILE A 45 -0.90 -2.62 13.32
CA ILE A 45 -1.51 -3.88 13.75
C ILE A 45 -1.39 -4.05 15.27
N GLU A 46 -0.23 -3.70 15.85
CA GLU A 46 -0.02 -3.70 17.31
C GLU A 46 -1.01 -2.80 18.04
N LEU A 47 -1.25 -1.60 17.50
CA LEU A 47 -2.21 -0.64 18.06
C LEU A 47 -3.67 -1.13 17.98
N ALA A 48 -4.02 -1.87 16.94
CA ALA A 48 -5.40 -2.28 16.68
C ALA A 48 -5.79 -3.63 17.33
N VAL A 49 -4.86 -4.59 17.39
CA VAL A 49 -5.20 -5.99 17.70
C VAL A 49 -4.15 -6.74 18.52
N GLU A 50 -3.13 -6.06 19.05
CA GLU A 50 -2.02 -6.62 19.83
C GLU A 50 -1.24 -7.72 19.06
N LEU A 51 -0.09 -7.35 18.48
CA LEU A 51 0.74 -8.28 17.71
C LEU A 51 1.61 -9.12 18.65
N LYS A 52 1.43 -10.45 18.62
CA LYS A 52 2.18 -11.38 19.49
C LYS A 52 3.68 -11.44 19.15
N GLN A 53 4.03 -11.26 17.87
CA GLN A 53 5.42 -11.32 17.41
C GLN A 53 5.57 -10.54 16.09
N ARG A 54 6.61 -9.72 15.99
CA ARG A 54 6.99 -9.04 14.76
C ARG A 54 7.62 -10.02 13.76
N ALA A 55 7.23 -9.89 12.50
CA ALA A 55 7.81 -10.65 11.41
C ALA A 55 9.16 -10.04 10.98
N GLY A 56 10.16 -10.87 10.75
CA GLY A 56 11.42 -10.43 10.14
C GLY A 56 11.19 -10.11 8.67
N TYR A 57 11.71 -8.98 8.19
CA TYR A 57 11.48 -8.47 6.84
C TYR A 57 11.72 -9.51 5.74
N GLU A 58 12.90 -10.12 5.71
CA GLU A 58 13.27 -11.12 4.68
C GLU A 58 12.43 -12.42 4.73
N LYS A 59 11.71 -12.68 5.83
CA LYS A 59 10.85 -13.86 5.95
C LYS A 59 9.48 -13.67 5.30
N VAL A 60 9.04 -12.43 5.17
CA VAL A 60 7.67 -12.10 4.72
C VAL A 60 7.62 -11.18 3.51
N VAL A 61 8.75 -10.55 3.16
CA VAL A 61 8.86 -9.67 2.01
C VAL A 61 9.73 -10.32 0.94
N ASN A 62 9.16 -10.42 -0.28
CA ASN A 62 9.88 -10.81 -1.48
C ASN A 62 9.78 -9.67 -2.50
N THR A 63 10.90 -9.03 -2.81
CA THR A 63 10.97 -7.90 -3.75
C THR A 63 11.29 -8.31 -5.19
N ASP A 64 11.47 -9.60 -5.48
CA ASP A 64 11.84 -10.09 -6.81
C ASP A 64 10.75 -9.79 -7.86
N PHE A 65 9.48 -9.88 -7.45
CA PHE A 65 8.34 -9.53 -8.31
C PHE A 65 8.31 -8.04 -8.61
N THR A 66 8.57 -7.21 -7.61
CA THR A 66 8.66 -5.76 -7.78
C THR A 66 9.78 -5.39 -8.75
N LYS A 67 10.98 -5.95 -8.57
CA LYS A 67 12.12 -5.70 -9.46
C LYS A 67 11.79 -6.07 -10.92
N LYS A 68 11.23 -7.26 -11.13
CA LYS A 68 10.78 -7.71 -12.47
C LYS A 68 9.69 -6.81 -13.07
N ALA A 69 8.76 -6.33 -12.26
CA ALA A 69 7.72 -5.42 -12.73
C ALA A 69 8.33 -4.08 -13.17
N MET A 70 9.25 -3.54 -12.38
CA MET A 70 9.93 -2.27 -12.66
C MET A 70 10.83 -2.33 -13.91
N GLU A 71 11.40 -3.48 -14.24
CA GLU A 71 12.14 -3.69 -15.50
C GLU A 71 11.27 -3.52 -16.76
N ASN A 72 9.95 -3.66 -16.64
CA ASN A 72 8.99 -3.60 -17.75
C ASN A 72 8.12 -2.33 -17.73
N ILE A 73 8.43 -1.35 -16.86
CA ILE A 73 7.76 -0.05 -16.87
C ILE A 73 8.48 0.84 -17.90
N GLU A 74 7.94 0.89 -19.12
CA GLU A 74 8.25 1.90 -20.15
C GLU A 74 7.47 3.21 -19.93
#